data_AF-A0A5Y1YDG0-F1
#
_entry.id   AF-A0A5Y1YDG0-F1
#
_cell.length_a   1.000
_cell.length_b   1.000
_cell.length_c   1.000
_cell.angle_alpha   90.00
_cell.angle_beta   90.00
_cell.angle_gamma   90.00
#
_symmetry.space_group_name_H-M   'P 1'
#
loop_
_entity.id
_entity.type
_entity.pdbx_description
1 polymer ?
#
loop_
_entity_poly.entity_id
_entity_poly.type
_entity_poly.pdbx_seq_one_letter_code
_entity_poly.pdbx_strand_id
1 'polypeptide(L)'
;MNELAGLHPQISELDDYEQYLLSALLTKATTDAGKKLNTTERRVVAAEFFDSRQADRKTQAGNRRSATMSRKMRDIRAQEKSDFHWKPARPRR
;
A
#
# COMPACT_ATOMS: atom_id res chain seq x y z
N MET A 1 -11.61 18.36 19.21
CA MET A 1 -10.80 17.82 18.09
C MET A 1 -11.03 16.33 17.98
N ASN A 2 -12.15 15.90 17.38
CA ASN A 2 -12.35 14.53 16.91
C ASN A 2 -13.50 14.51 15.89
N GLU A 3 -13.43 15.40 14.89
CA GLU A 3 -14.48 15.52 13.85
C GLU A 3 -14.56 14.26 12.97
N LEU A 4 -13.50 13.45 12.97
CA LEU A 4 -13.39 12.19 12.27
C LEU A 4 -13.87 10.99 13.13
N ALA A 5 -13.96 11.15 14.45
CA ALA A 5 -14.32 10.04 15.32
C ALA A 5 -15.74 9.54 15.06
N GLY A 6 -15.89 8.24 14.84
CA GLY A 6 -17.20 7.61 14.57
C GLY A 6 -17.69 7.70 13.12
N LEU A 7 -16.85 8.19 12.19
CA LEU A 7 -17.14 8.11 10.75
C LEU A 7 -16.82 6.73 10.16
N HIS A 8 -15.82 6.02 10.71
CA HIS A 8 -15.44 4.69 10.26
C HIS A 8 -14.81 3.90 11.40
N PRO A 9 -15.03 2.57 11.51
CA PRO A 9 -14.45 1.75 12.59
C PRO A 9 -12.92 1.72 12.59
N GLN A 10 -12.27 1.88 11.44
CA GLN A 10 -10.81 1.83 11.28
C GLN A 10 -10.12 3.20 11.34
N ILE A 11 -10.82 4.26 11.77
CA ILE A 11 -10.25 5.61 11.81
C ILE A 11 -9.07 5.74 12.78
N SER A 12 -9.04 4.96 13.85
CA SER A 12 -7.91 4.89 14.77
C SER A 12 -6.65 4.27 14.15
N GLU A 13 -6.76 3.60 13.00
CA GLU A 13 -5.64 2.99 12.28
C GLU A 13 -5.04 3.91 11.20
N LEU A 14 -5.54 5.15 11.10
CA LEU A 14 -5.02 6.14 10.16
C LEU A 14 -3.80 6.84 10.75
N ASP A 15 -2.74 6.95 9.96
CA ASP A 15 -1.61 7.81 10.31
C ASP A 15 -1.97 9.30 10.18
N ASP A 16 -1.12 10.19 10.69
CA ASP A 16 -1.39 11.64 10.69
C ASP A 16 -1.60 12.21 9.28
N TYR A 17 -0.90 11.65 8.28
CA TYR A 17 -1.02 12.08 6.89
C TYR A 17 -2.35 11.62 6.27
N GLU A 18 -2.75 10.38 6.53
CA GLU A 18 -4.03 9.82 6.10
C GLU A 18 -5.21 10.52 6.79
N GLN A 19 -5.07 10.89 8.07
CA GLN A 19 -6.06 11.71 8.78
C GLN A 19 -6.19 13.10 8.14
N TYR A 20 -5.07 13.74 7.80
CA TYR A 20 -5.06 15.01 7.06
C TYR A 20 -5.74 14.86 5.70
N LEU A 21 -5.42 13.81 4.95
CA LEU A 21 -5.99 13.56 3.62
C LEU A 21 -7.52 13.35 3.69
N LEU A 22 -8.00 12.56 4.66
CA LEU A 22 -9.43 12.35 4.89
C LEU A 22 -10.13 13.66 5.27
N SER A 23 -9.51 14.48 6.12
CA SER A 23 -10.06 15.79 6.49
C SER A 23 -10.16 16.73 5.28
N ALA A 24 -9.14 16.77 4.44
CA ALA A 24 -9.13 17.57 3.21
C ALA A 24 -10.18 17.10 2.20
N LEU A 25 -10.37 15.78 2.08
CA LEU A 25 -11.44 15.20 1.25
C LEU A 25 -12.82 15.61 1.75
N LEU A 26 -13.07 15.57 3.06
CA LEU A 26 -14.33 16.02 3.63
C LEU A 26 -14.55 17.52 3.40
N THR A 27 -13.53 18.35 3.58
CA THR A 27 -13.61 19.79 3.27
C THR A 27 -13.92 20.00 1.79
N LYS A 28 -13.24 19.30 0.89
CA LYS A 28 -13.49 19.40 -0.55
C LYS A 28 -14.91 18.97 -0.90
N ALA A 29 -15.40 17.87 -0.34
CA ALA A 29 -16.76 17.40 -0.56
C ALA A 29 -17.80 18.41 -0.04
N THR A 30 -17.54 19.11 1.08
CA THR A 30 -18.42 20.20 1.53
C THR A 30 -18.43 21.41 0.60
N THR A 31 -17.27 21.77 0.04
CA THR A 31 -17.17 22.88 -0.93
C THR A 31 -17.86 22.53 -2.25
N ASP A 32 -17.66 21.31 -2.74
CA ASP A 32 -18.25 20.84 -4.00
C ASP A 32 -19.78 20.71 -3.87
N ALA A 33 -20.29 20.28 -2.72
CA ALA A 33 -21.72 20.20 -2.45
C ALA A 33 -22.37 21.57 -2.15
N GLY A 34 -21.58 22.62 -1.89
CA GLY A 34 -22.06 23.94 -1.48
C GLY A 34 -22.85 23.96 -0.17
N LYS A 35 -22.80 22.87 0.62
CA LYS A 35 -23.55 22.68 1.86
C LYS A 35 -22.75 21.87 2.87
N LYS A 36 -23.11 21.97 4.16
CA LYS A 36 -22.56 21.08 5.18
C LYS A 36 -23.04 19.65 4.92
N LEU A 37 -22.09 18.71 4.94
CA LEU A 37 -22.40 17.30 4.79
C LEU A 37 -23.05 16.75 6.06
N ASN A 38 -24.14 16.01 5.88
CA ASN A 38 -24.76 15.26 6.96
C ASN A 38 -23.84 14.09 7.41
N THR A 39 -24.14 13.47 8.55
CA THR A 39 -23.29 12.40 9.09
C THR A 39 -23.20 11.20 8.15
N THR A 40 -24.27 10.90 7.41
CA THR A 40 -24.33 9.78 6.47
C THR A 40 -23.44 10.04 5.25
N GLU A 41 -23.51 11.22 4.65
CA GLU A 41 -22.68 11.67 3.54
C GLU A 41 -21.20 11.65 3.94
N ARG A 42 -20.85 12.11 5.16
CA ARG A 42 -19.48 12.01 5.68
C ARG A 42 -18.99 10.57 5.85
N ARG A 43 -19.87 9.66 6.27
CA ARG A 43 -19.56 8.22 6.37
C ARG A 43 -19.33 7.58 5.00
N VAL A 44 -20.08 8.01 3.99
CA VAL A 44 -19.90 7.54 2.59
C VAL A 44 -18.53 7.96 2.08
N VAL A 45 -18.16 9.23 2.22
CA VAL A 45 -16.83 9.73 1.82
C VAL A 45 -15.71 9.00 2.56
N ALA A 46 -15.89 8.76 3.87
CA ALA A 46 -14.93 7.97 4.63
C ALA A 46 -14.83 6.52 4.13
N ALA A 47 -15.95 5.85 3.85
CA ALA A 47 -15.95 4.48 3.32
C ALA A 47 -15.24 4.39 1.97
N GLU A 48 -15.52 5.30 1.04
CA GLU A 48 -14.84 5.37 -0.27
C GLU A 48 -13.33 5.55 -0.13
N PHE A 49 -12.90 6.40 0.81
CA PHE A 49 -11.48 6.58 1.13
C PHE A 49 -10.83 5.27 1.61
N PHE A 50 -11.48 4.55 2.54
CA PHE A 50 -10.96 3.27 3.03
C PHE A 50 -10.96 2.17 1.97
N ASP A 51 -11.95 2.15 1.09
CA ASP A 51 -12.02 1.20 -0.03
C ASP A 51 -10.87 1.43 -1.02
N SER A 52 -10.60 2.70 -1.36
CA SER A 52 -9.44 3.08 -2.19
C SER A 52 -8.11 2.67 -1.52
N ARG A 53 -7.96 2.93 -0.21
CA ARG A 53 -6.78 2.51 0.57
C ARG A 53 -6.57 1.00 0.54
N GLN A 54 -7.64 0.21 0.64
CA GLN A 54 -7.55 -1.25 0.54
C GLN A 54 -7.16 -1.72 -0.86
N ALA A 55 -7.67 -1.07 -1.91
CA ALA A 55 -7.30 -1.38 -3.29
C ALA A 55 -5.81 -1.10 -3.55
N ASP A 56 -5.28 0.02 -3.04
CA ASP A 56 -3.86 0.36 -3.17
C ASP A 56 -2.96 -0.63 -2.42
N ARG A 57 -3.35 -1.01 -1.20
CA ARG A 57 -2.62 -2.04 -0.42
C ARG A 57 -2.57 -3.39 -1.14
N LYS A 58 -3.69 -3.82 -1.74
CA LYS A 58 -3.75 -5.07 -2.53
C LYS A 58 -2.84 -4.99 -3.76
N THR A 59 -2.85 -3.86 -4.47
CA THR A 59 -2.03 -3.62 -5.66
C THR A 59 -0.55 -3.60 -5.30
N GLN A 60 -0.17 -2.91 -4.23
CA GLN A 60 1.21 -2.85 -3.75
C GLN A 60 1.71 -4.23 -3.30
N ALA A 61 0.87 -5.01 -2.60
CA ALA A 61 1.19 -6.38 -2.23
C ALA A 61 1.37 -7.29 -3.44
N GLY A 62 0.52 -7.15 -4.47
CA GLY A 62 0.64 -7.85 -5.75
C GLY A 62 1.97 -7.53 -6.44
N ASN A 63 2.31 -6.25 -6.56
CA ASN A 63 3.56 -5.79 -7.19
C ASN A 63 4.80 -6.33 -6.46
N ARG A 64 4.80 -6.34 -5.12
CA ARG A 64 5.89 -6.91 -4.32
C ARG A 64 6.07 -8.41 -4.55
N ARG A 65 4.97 -9.16 -4.62
CA ARG A 65 5.01 -10.62 -4.90
C ARG A 65 5.58 -10.91 -6.29
N SER A 66 5.14 -10.17 -7.30
CA SER A 66 5.64 -10.29 -8.68
C SER A 66 7.13 -9.94 -8.79
N ALA A 67 7.58 -8.86 -8.15
CA ALA A 67 8.99 -8.49 -8.12
C ALA A 67 9.87 -9.56 -7.45
N THR A 68 9.37 -10.18 -6.38
CA THR A 68 10.06 -11.27 -5.67
C THR A 68 10.15 -12.53 -6.53
N MET A 69 9.08 -12.90 -7.23
CA MET A 69 9.11 -14.02 -8.20
C MET A 69 10.06 -13.75 -9.36
N SER A 70 10.10 -12.51 -9.88
CA SER A 70 11.04 -12.12 -10.94
C SER A 70 12.49 -12.28 -10.49
N ARG A 71 12.83 -11.88 -9.25
CA ARG A 71 14.18 -12.09 -8.70
C ARG A 71 14.53 -13.57 -8.58
N LYS A 72 13.66 -14.39 -7.99
CA LYS A 72 13.88 -15.84 -7.88
C LYS A 72 14.13 -16.49 -9.25
N MET A 73 13.39 -16.09 -10.28
CA MET A 73 13.59 -16.60 -11.64
C MET A 73 14.92 -16.15 -12.26
N ARG A 74 15.43 -14.95 -11.92
CA ARG A 74 16.77 -14.53 -12.33
C ARG A 74 17.84 -15.35 -11.62
N ASP A 75 17.68 -15.62 -10.34
CA ASP A 75 18.64 -16.42 -9.56
C ASP A 75 18.74 -17.87 -10.08
N ILE A 76 17.58 -18.48 -10.38
CA ILE A 76 17.53 -19.83 -11.00
C ILE A 76 18.25 -19.83 -12.36
N ARG A 77 17.94 -18.87 -13.24
CA ARG A 77 18.61 -18.74 -14.54
C ARG A 77 20.10 -18.45 -14.43
N ALA A 78 20.53 -17.75 -13.37
CA ALA A 78 21.94 -17.48 -13.11
C ALA A 78 22.67 -18.75 -12.64
N GLN A 79 22.02 -19.58 -11.82
CA GLN A 79 22.54 -20.91 -11.45
C GLN A 79 22.63 -21.85 -12.65
N GLU A 80 21.63 -21.88 -13.53
CA GLU A 80 21.66 -22.70 -14.75
C GLU A 80 22.78 -22.29 -15.72
N LYS A 81 23.18 -21.01 -15.73
CA LYS A 81 24.23 -20.46 -16.60
C LYS A 81 25.61 -20.38 -15.97
N SER A 82 25.79 -20.81 -14.71
CA SER A 82 27.09 -20.67 -14.07
C SER A 82 28.06 -21.75 -14.55
N ASP A 83 28.91 -21.44 -15.53
CA ASP A 83 30.04 -22.27 -15.98
C ASP A 83 31.22 -22.29 -14.97
N PHE A 84 31.00 -21.79 -13.75
CA PHE A 84 32.04 -21.67 -12.74
C PHE A 84 32.36 -23.04 -12.13
N HIS A 85 33.42 -23.66 -12.64
CA HIS A 85 33.98 -24.89 -12.08
C HIS A 85 35.18 -24.54 -11.20
N TRP A 86 34.94 -24.41 -9.89
CA TRP A 86 36.03 -24.27 -8.93
C TRP A 86 36.95 -25.50 -8.99
N LYS A 87 38.21 -25.30 -9.38
CA LYS A 87 39.24 -26.35 -9.31
C LYS A 87 40.09 -26.12 -8.07
N PRO A 88 40.12 -27.05 -7.10
CA PRO A 88 40.98 -26.90 -5.93
C PRO A 88 42.45 -26.93 -6.34
N ALA A 89 43.28 -26.13 -5.68
CA ALA A 89 44.71 -26.08 -5.93
C ALA A 89 45.34 -27.46 -5.64
N ARG A 90 46.13 -27.98 -6.58
CA ARG A 90 46.83 -29.26 -6.39
C ARG A 90 47.83 -29.13 -5.22
N PRO A 91 47.90 -30.12 -4.31
CA PRO A 91 48.89 -30.11 -3.24
C PRO A 91 50.30 -30.15 -3.85
N ARG A 92 51.13 -29.19 -3.46
CA ARG A 92 52.56 -29.18 -3.79
C ARG A 92 53.24 -30.30 -2.98
N ARG A 93 53.86 -31.25 -3.67
CA ARG A 93 54.78 -32.23 -3.08
C ARG A 93 56.19 -31.67 -3.11
#